data_AF-V9QFN0-F1
#
_entry.id   AF-V9QFN0-F1
#
_cell.length_a   1.000
_cell.length_b   1.000
_cell.length_c   1.000
_cell.angle_alpha   90.00
_cell.angle_beta   90.00
_cell.angle_gamma   90.00
#
_symmetry.space_group_name_H-M   'P 1'
#
loop_
_entity.id
_entity.type
_entity.pdbx_description
1 polymer ?
#
loop_
_entity_poly.entity_id
_entity_poly.type
_entity_poly.pdbx_seq_one_letter_code
_entity_poly.pdbx_strand_id
1 'polypeptide(L)'
;MPASVEQWTAALEQTYWTTGRRTDPLTASRTATRTEGSAPVNTSVLDKAHEGRQVLARAERLTREGTPLAVREAAAIRDAFVMETEELTGHTETVRTRSCPACGCFTLLPVKGRAQCINRHCAPRPGLRRRWTYRDLAQAKPGTPRGVQRSTGYPADLRSMSFIADFLAQSGHAVPQATLTRWAKLHNLPSHKVDGERAHLYSLSDIATVHAAQLAAREGQLCGDGARPACSGLADLFYNTDDQAGAMDQSLARRRIEVAKDLCSECPFIDPCRAAALKPNSKHGQHGVAGGLTARERRDIKDRTGRNAR
;
A
#
# COMPACT_ATOMS: atom_id res chain seq x y z
N MET A 1 6.91 4.48 -14.78
CA MET A 1 5.84 3.53 -14.41
C MET A 1 6.52 2.26 -13.96
N PRO A 2 6.08 1.62 -12.86
CA PRO A 2 6.68 0.36 -12.42
C PRO A 2 6.50 -0.72 -13.49
N ALA A 3 7.48 -1.61 -13.61
CA ALA A 3 7.41 -2.70 -14.58
C ALA A 3 6.34 -3.72 -14.20
N SER A 4 5.63 -4.26 -15.20
CA SER A 4 4.59 -5.26 -14.99
C SER A 4 5.16 -6.64 -14.67
N VAL A 5 4.31 -7.55 -14.19
CA VAL A 5 4.69 -8.96 -13.95
C VAL A 5 5.22 -9.61 -15.22
N GLU A 6 4.61 -9.35 -16.37
CA GLU A 6 5.03 -9.86 -17.67
C GLU A 6 6.41 -9.32 -18.06
N GLN A 7 6.63 -8.02 -17.87
CA GLN A 7 7.92 -7.38 -18.14
C GLN A 7 9.03 -7.96 -17.24
N TRP A 8 8.75 -8.14 -15.95
CA TRP A 8 9.68 -8.75 -15.02
C TRP A 8 9.94 -10.22 -15.33
N THR A 9 8.90 -11.01 -15.64
CA THR A 9 9.05 -12.42 -16.00
C THR A 9 9.91 -12.56 -17.26
N ALA A 10 9.62 -11.76 -18.30
CA ALA A 10 10.42 -11.73 -19.52
C ALA A 10 11.87 -11.30 -19.25
N ALA A 11 12.09 -10.28 -18.40
CA ALA A 11 13.42 -9.83 -18.03
C ALA A 11 14.20 -10.92 -17.27
N LEU A 12 13.57 -11.63 -16.33
CA LEU A 12 14.18 -12.73 -15.57
C LEU A 12 14.51 -13.94 -16.46
N GLU A 13 13.74 -14.17 -17.52
CA GLU A 13 13.96 -15.25 -18.50
C GLU A 13 15.08 -14.94 -19.51
N GLN A 14 15.42 -13.67 -19.72
CA GLN A 14 16.55 -13.31 -20.58
C GLN A 14 17.85 -13.85 -19.99
N THR A 15 18.61 -14.58 -20.81
CA THR A 15 19.76 -15.45 -20.47
C THR A 15 21.00 -14.73 -19.91
N TYR A 16 20.89 -13.47 -19.52
CA TYR A 16 22.02 -12.60 -19.17
C TYR A 16 22.16 -12.31 -17.67
N TRP A 17 21.44 -13.00 -16.80
CA TRP A 17 21.70 -12.96 -15.35
C TRP A 17 22.93 -13.81 -14.99
N THR A 18 24.01 -13.64 -15.74
CA THR A 18 25.33 -14.01 -15.25
C THR A 18 25.62 -13.02 -14.14
N THR A 19 25.73 -13.50 -12.90
CA THR A 19 26.27 -12.68 -11.83
C THR A 19 27.65 -12.25 -12.29
N GLY A 20 27.78 -11.00 -12.73
CA GLY A 20 29.07 -10.39 -12.99
C GLY A 20 29.81 -10.37 -11.68
N ARG A 21 30.52 -11.46 -11.38
CA ARG A 21 31.52 -11.48 -10.32
C ARG A 21 32.48 -10.39 -10.76
N ARG A 22 32.47 -9.27 -10.05
CA ARG A 22 33.48 -8.22 -10.21
C ARG A 22 34.80 -8.90 -9.89
N THR A 23 35.51 -9.37 -10.92
CA THR A 23 36.86 -9.90 -10.77
C THR A 23 37.67 -8.75 -10.23
N ASP A 24 38.15 -8.89 -9.00
CA ASP A 24 39.05 -7.91 -8.41
C ASP A 24 40.30 -7.85 -9.30
N PRO A 25 40.58 -6.71 -9.97
CA PRO A 25 41.70 -6.60 -10.90
C PRO A 25 43.05 -6.95 -10.26
N LEU A 26 43.13 -6.86 -8.93
CA LEU A 26 44.35 -7.08 -8.15
C LEU A 26 44.64 -8.56 -7.88
N THR A 27 43.69 -9.47 -8.11
CA THR A 27 43.85 -10.92 -7.86
C THR A 27 43.87 -11.76 -9.14
N ALA A 28 43.62 -11.15 -10.30
CA ALA A 28 43.68 -11.84 -11.58
C ALA A 28 45.16 -12.09 -11.98
N SER A 29 45.68 -13.27 -11.67
CA SER A 29 46.99 -13.70 -12.13
C SER A 29 47.00 -13.86 -13.67
N ARG A 30 48.13 -13.48 -14.28
CA ARG A 30 48.35 -13.39 -15.74
C ARG A 30 48.20 -14.72 -16.52
N THR A 31 47.95 -15.83 -15.85
CA THR A 31 47.90 -17.19 -16.42
C THR A 31 46.53 -17.86 -16.32
N ALA A 32 45.50 -17.17 -15.82
CA ALA A 32 44.12 -17.70 -15.79
C ALA A 32 43.40 -17.49 -17.14
N THR A 33 44.02 -17.89 -18.25
CA THR A 33 43.31 -18.06 -19.52
C THR A 33 42.91 -19.52 -19.67
N ARG A 34 41.62 -19.73 -19.90
CA ARG A 34 41.05 -20.91 -20.58
C ARG A 34 40.65 -22.10 -19.70
N THR A 35 39.75 -21.83 -18.77
CA THR A 35 38.52 -22.63 -18.60
C THR A 35 37.51 -21.67 -18.02
N GLU A 36 36.89 -20.86 -18.89
CA GLU A 36 35.70 -20.10 -18.52
C GLU A 36 34.58 -21.13 -18.31
N GLY A 37 34.58 -21.75 -17.12
CA GLY A 37 33.40 -22.47 -16.66
C GLY A 37 32.22 -21.53 -16.77
N SER A 38 31.11 -22.02 -17.32
CA SER A 38 29.88 -21.24 -17.47
C SER A 38 29.61 -20.50 -16.16
N ALA A 39 29.35 -19.20 -16.26
CA ALA A 39 29.06 -18.39 -15.08
C ALA A 39 27.98 -19.10 -14.24
N PRO A 40 28.16 -19.20 -12.92
CA PRO A 40 27.19 -19.90 -12.08
C PRO A 40 25.82 -19.28 -12.29
N VAL A 41 24.86 -20.12 -12.70
CA VAL A 41 23.48 -19.70 -12.91
C VAL A 41 22.88 -19.35 -11.56
N ASN A 42 22.33 -18.15 -11.44
CA ASN A 42 21.62 -17.77 -10.22
C ASN A 42 20.26 -18.49 -10.17
N THR A 43 20.20 -19.62 -9.47
CA THR A 43 18.98 -20.44 -9.38
C THR A 43 17.80 -19.69 -8.78
N SER A 44 18.03 -18.72 -7.89
CA SER A 44 16.93 -17.93 -7.32
C SER A 44 16.20 -17.07 -8.35
N VAL A 45 16.90 -16.62 -9.40
CA VAL A 45 16.31 -15.85 -10.51
C VAL A 45 15.43 -16.75 -11.37
N LEU A 46 15.88 -17.98 -11.66
CA LEU A 46 15.11 -18.96 -12.41
C LEU A 46 13.86 -19.42 -11.66
N ASP A 47 13.99 -19.68 -10.36
CA ASP A 47 12.87 -20.02 -9.49
C ASP A 47 11.84 -18.88 -9.49
N LYS A 48 12.31 -17.63 -9.42
CA LYS A 48 11.43 -16.45 -9.46
C LYS A 48 10.74 -16.28 -10.82
N ALA A 49 11.42 -16.54 -11.93
CA ALA A 49 10.78 -16.54 -13.26
C ALA A 49 9.68 -17.60 -13.36
N HIS A 50 9.93 -18.80 -12.82
CA HIS A 50 8.92 -19.86 -12.76
C HIS A 50 7.72 -19.46 -11.89
N GLU A 51 7.98 -18.88 -10.71
CA GLU A 51 6.93 -18.32 -9.86
C GLU A 51 6.10 -17.25 -10.58
N GLY A 52 6.73 -16.38 -11.38
CA GLY A 52 6.04 -15.35 -12.17
C GLY A 52 4.99 -15.92 -13.11
N ARG A 53 5.31 -17.02 -13.81
CA ARG A 53 4.35 -17.75 -14.66
C ARG A 53 3.19 -18.32 -13.85
N GLN A 54 3.45 -18.85 -12.67
CA GLN A 54 2.39 -19.35 -11.78
C GLN A 54 1.48 -18.21 -11.28
N VAL A 55 2.07 -17.05 -10.95
CA VAL A 55 1.33 -15.84 -10.54
C VAL A 55 0.41 -15.36 -11.68
N LEU A 56 0.91 -15.28 -12.91
CA LEU A 56 0.11 -14.90 -14.09
C LEU A 56 -1.06 -15.88 -14.31
N ALA A 57 -0.79 -17.19 -14.31
CA ALA A 57 -1.83 -18.20 -14.49
C ALA A 57 -2.88 -18.16 -13.36
N ARG A 58 -2.46 -17.92 -12.11
CA ARG A 58 -3.39 -17.76 -10.97
C ARG A 58 -4.22 -16.48 -11.11
N ALA A 59 -3.60 -15.35 -11.45
CA ALA A 59 -4.29 -14.08 -11.62
C ALA A 59 -5.33 -14.16 -12.74
N GLU A 60 -5.03 -14.86 -13.83
CA GLU A 60 -5.97 -15.10 -14.93
C GLU A 60 -7.17 -15.96 -14.48
N ARG A 61 -6.94 -17.03 -13.70
CA ARG A 61 -8.04 -17.83 -13.12
C ARG A 61 -8.96 -16.96 -12.24
N LEU A 62 -8.38 -16.18 -11.32
CA LEU A 62 -9.15 -15.28 -10.45
C LEU A 62 -9.90 -14.20 -11.25
N THR A 63 -9.30 -13.70 -12.33
CA THR A 63 -9.97 -12.73 -13.21
C THR A 63 -11.16 -13.36 -13.95
N ARG A 64 -11.03 -14.63 -14.39
CA ARG A 64 -12.14 -15.38 -15.02
C ARG A 64 -13.30 -15.67 -14.07
N GLU A 65 -13.05 -15.83 -12.77
CA GLU A 65 -14.12 -15.93 -11.78
C GLU A 65 -14.99 -14.66 -11.75
N GLY A 66 -14.43 -13.51 -12.14
CA GLY A 66 -15.16 -12.25 -12.31
C GLY A 66 -15.66 -11.61 -11.02
N THR A 67 -15.46 -12.24 -9.87
CA THR A 67 -15.89 -11.66 -8.59
C THR A 67 -14.99 -10.49 -8.21
N PRO A 68 -15.53 -9.42 -7.58
CA PRO A 68 -14.72 -8.27 -7.17
C PRO A 68 -13.56 -8.63 -6.23
N LEU A 69 -13.78 -9.61 -5.35
CA LEU A 69 -12.75 -10.13 -4.45
C LEU A 69 -11.65 -10.84 -5.24
N ALA A 70 -12.00 -11.69 -6.19
CA ALA A 70 -11.03 -12.40 -7.02
C ALA A 70 -10.22 -11.42 -7.89
N VAL A 71 -10.84 -10.40 -8.46
CA VAL A 71 -10.14 -9.34 -9.21
C VAL A 71 -9.14 -8.59 -8.31
N ARG A 72 -9.52 -8.25 -7.07
CA ARG A 72 -8.59 -7.62 -6.10
C ARG A 72 -7.47 -8.56 -5.70
N GLU A 73 -7.75 -9.84 -5.48
CA GLU A 73 -6.72 -10.82 -5.16
C GLU A 73 -5.75 -11.00 -6.34
N ALA A 74 -6.26 -11.03 -7.57
CA ALA A 74 -5.46 -11.10 -8.80
C ALA A 74 -4.49 -9.90 -8.90
N ALA A 75 -4.98 -8.68 -8.64
CA ALA A 75 -4.13 -7.48 -8.59
C ALA A 75 -3.09 -7.58 -7.47
N ALA A 76 -3.49 -8.03 -6.28
CA ALA A 76 -2.60 -8.10 -5.12
C ALA A 76 -1.45 -9.10 -5.30
N ILE A 77 -1.70 -10.28 -5.90
CA ILE A 77 -0.63 -11.26 -6.16
C ILE A 77 0.33 -10.77 -7.25
N ARG A 78 -0.16 -10.03 -8.24
CA ARG A 78 0.69 -9.42 -9.28
C ARG A 78 1.60 -8.34 -8.67
N ASP A 79 1.02 -7.44 -7.88
CA ASP A 79 1.76 -6.39 -7.17
C ASP A 79 2.81 -6.96 -6.21
N ALA A 80 2.47 -8.02 -5.48
CA ALA A 80 3.39 -8.70 -4.58
C ALA A 80 4.62 -9.27 -5.32
N PHE A 81 4.37 -9.93 -6.46
CA PHE A 81 5.45 -10.48 -7.29
C PHE A 81 6.39 -9.39 -7.81
N VAL A 82 5.85 -8.25 -8.26
CA VAL A 82 6.66 -7.10 -8.71
C VAL A 82 7.57 -6.62 -7.58
N MET A 83 7.02 -6.40 -6.38
CA MET A 83 7.80 -5.93 -5.23
C MET A 83 8.89 -6.92 -4.78
N GLU A 84 8.61 -8.22 -4.78
CA GLU A 84 9.60 -9.27 -4.50
C GLU A 84 10.72 -9.30 -5.56
N THR A 85 10.36 -9.16 -6.84
CA THR A 85 11.31 -9.19 -7.94
C THR A 85 12.19 -7.95 -7.94
N GLU A 86 11.62 -6.78 -7.63
CA GLU A 86 12.37 -5.56 -7.40
C GLU A 86 13.40 -5.75 -6.29
N GLU A 87 12.99 -6.25 -5.11
CA GLU A 87 13.92 -6.50 -4.00
C GLU A 87 15.05 -7.46 -4.40
N LEU A 88 14.73 -8.55 -5.12
CA LEU A 88 15.72 -9.51 -5.61
C LEU A 88 16.74 -8.88 -6.57
N THR A 89 16.31 -7.92 -7.39
CA THR A 89 17.14 -7.24 -8.39
C THR A 89 17.75 -5.93 -7.87
N GLY A 90 17.52 -5.57 -6.61
CA GLY A 90 18.01 -4.33 -5.99
C GLY A 90 17.19 -3.08 -6.35
N HIS A 91 16.09 -3.22 -7.08
CA HIS A 91 15.12 -2.15 -7.30
C HIS A 91 14.20 -2.02 -6.08
N THR A 92 13.63 -0.83 -5.86
CA THR A 92 12.81 -0.58 -4.65
C THR A 92 11.66 0.39 -4.91
N GLU A 93 11.39 0.71 -6.17
CA GLU A 93 10.52 1.81 -6.59
C GLU A 93 9.05 1.55 -6.22
N THR A 94 8.55 0.35 -6.51
CA THR A 94 7.16 -0.02 -6.21
C THR A 94 6.93 -0.04 -4.70
N VAL A 95 7.83 -0.62 -3.90
CA VAL A 95 7.67 -0.64 -2.44
C VAL A 95 7.67 0.77 -1.86
N ARG A 96 8.56 1.66 -2.33
CA ARG A 96 8.73 3.01 -1.78
C ARG A 96 7.58 3.96 -2.10
N THR A 97 6.94 3.77 -3.25
CA THR A 97 5.76 4.55 -3.66
C THR A 97 4.48 4.13 -2.93
N ARG A 98 4.46 2.94 -2.32
CA ARG A 98 3.33 2.50 -1.49
C ARG A 98 3.27 3.28 -0.18
N SER A 99 2.06 3.71 0.14
CA SER A 99 1.75 4.32 1.43
C SER A 99 1.63 3.25 2.50
N CYS A 100 2.15 3.55 3.67
CA CYS A 100 2.05 2.68 4.83
C CYS A 100 0.60 2.46 5.26
N PRO A 101 0.16 1.19 5.45
CA PRO A 101 -1.19 0.92 5.91
C PRO A 101 -1.53 1.41 7.32
N ALA A 102 -0.53 1.60 8.17
CA ALA A 102 -0.73 2.03 9.55
C ALA A 102 -0.67 3.55 9.75
N CYS A 103 0.26 4.24 9.09
CA CYS A 103 0.40 5.70 9.22
C CYS A 103 0.14 6.54 7.97
N GLY A 104 -0.15 5.97 6.81
CA GLY A 104 -0.33 6.75 5.56
C GLY A 104 0.94 7.45 5.05
N CYS A 105 2.01 7.37 5.82
CA CYS A 105 3.34 7.83 5.49
C CYS A 105 3.85 7.07 4.25
N PHE A 106 4.38 7.82 3.29
CA PHE A 106 5.04 7.28 2.10
C PHE A 106 6.43 6.76 2.49
N THR A 107 7.08 6.00 1.61
CA THR A 107 8.45 5.47 1.78
C THR A 107 8.57 4.23 2.68
N LEU A 108 7.89 3.15 2.28
CA LEU A 108 8.20 1.83 2.83
C LEU A 108 9.56 1.35 2.33
N LEU A 109 10.28 0.61 3.18
CA LEU A 109 11.56 -0.01 2.86
C LEU A 109 11.39 -1.51 2.66
N PRO A 110 11.93 -2.10 1.59
CA PRO A 110 12.00 -3.56 1.46
C PRO A 110 13.02 -4.12 2.47
N VAL A 111 12.61 -5.11 3.24
CA VAL A 111 13.40 -5.78 4.27
C VAL A 111 13.04 -7.27 4.31
N LYS A 112 13.78 -8.10 3.58
CA LYS A 112 13.67 -9.57 3.58
C LYS A 112 12.27 -10.05 3.18
N GLY A 113 11.79 -9.65 2.00
CA GLY A 113 10.48 -10.03 1.48
C GLY A 113 9.31 -9.34 2.19
N ARG A 114 9.58 -8.23 2.87
CA ARG A 114 8.59 -7.47 3.64
C ARG A 114 8.80 -5.98 3.43
N ALA A 115 7.71 -5.24 3.36
CA ALA A 115 7.76 -3.79 3.42
C ALA A 115 7.76 -3.34 4.88
N GLN A 116 8.73 -2.50 5.27
CA GLN A 116 8.85 -1.92 6.60
C GLN A 116 8.58 -0.41 6.55
N CYS A 117 7.72 0.09 7.42
CA CYS A 117 7.50 1.52 7.55
C CYS A 117 8.69 2.20 8.23
N ILE A 118 9.23 3.23 7.57
CA ILE A 118 10.35 4.02 8.11
C ILE A 118 9.96 4.87 9.31
N ASN A 119 8.70 5.33 9.36
CA ASN A 119 8.20 6.10 10.49
C ASN A 119 8.22 5.24 11.77
N ARG A 120 8.99 5.65 12.77
CA ARG A 120 9.10 4.97 14.06
C ARG A 120 7.85 5.03 14.91
N HIS A 121 7.02 6.05 14.69
CA HIS A 121 5.73 6.24 15.35
C HIS A 121 4.62 5.43 14.68
N CYS A 122 4.96 4.68 13.63
CA CYS A 122 4.06 3.77 12.94
C CYS A 122 3.74 2.51 13.77
N ALA A 123 3.21 2.63 14.98
CA ALA A 123 2.56 1.52 15.70
C ALA A 123 1.77 2.00 16.94
N PRO A 124 0.74 2.84 16.80
CA PRO A 124 0.00 3.32 17.97
C PRO A 124 -1.20 2.43 18.36
N ARG A 125 -1.57 1.42 17.56
CA ARG A 125 -2.55 0.40 17.98
C ARG A 125 -1.80 -0.83 18.49
N PRO A 126 -2.11 -1.35 19.69
CA PRO A 126 -1.55 -2.61 20.16
C PRO A 126 -1.72 -3.71 19.09
N GLY A 127 -0.61 -4.34 18.69
CA GLY A 127 -0.62 -5.47 17.75
C GLY A 127 -0.40 -5.15 16.27
N LEU A 128 -0.41 -3.89 15.83
CA LEU A 128 -0.11 -3.55 14.42
C LEU A 128 1.41 -3.53 14.18
N ARG A 129 1.84 -4.37 13.23
CA ARG A 129 3.24 -4.54 12.85
C ARG A 129 3.69 -3.36 11.98
N ARG A 130 4.94 -2.91 12.15
CA ARG A 130 5.62 -1.98 11.21
C ARG A 130 6.06 -2.65 9.90
N ARG A 131 5.67 -3.91 9.70
CA ARG A 131 6.14 -4.78 8.64
C ARG A 131 4.96 -5.53 8.05
N TRP A 132 4.87 -5.53 6.74
CA TRP A 132 3.84 -6.25 5.96
C TRP A 132 4.55 -7.16 4.98
N THR A 133 3.98 -8.33 4.71
CA THR A 133 4.37 -9.06 3.49
C THR A 133 3.95 -8.22 2.28
N TYR A 134 4.59 -8.39 1.12
CA TYR A 134 4.19 -7.62 -0.06
C TYR A 134 2.76 -7.93 -0.51
N ARG A 135 2.31 -9.18 -0.29
CA ARG A 135 0.91 -9.56 -0.51
C ARG A 135 -0.05 -8.83 0.41
N ASP A 136 0.23 -8.79 1.72
CA ASP A 136 -0.61 -8.03 2.65
C ASP A 136 -0.61 -6.55 2.29
N LEU A 137 0.55 -6.00 1.93
CA LEU A 137 0.68 -4.60 1.53
C LEU A 137 -0.16 -4.27 0.30
N ALA A 138 -0.20 -5.16 -0.70
CA ALA A 138 -0.99 -4.94 -1.91
C ALA A 138 -2.50 -4.95 -1.64
N GLN A 139 -2.95 -5.63 -0.57
CA GLN A 139 -4.34 -5.64 -0.13
C GLN A 139 -4.67 -4.52 0.88
N ALA A 140 -3.65 -4.06 1.60
CA ALA A 140 -3.84 -3.14 2.71
C ALA A 140 -4.11 -1.72 2.22
N LYS A 141 -5.09 -1.07 2.86
CA LYS A 141 -5.40 0.33 2.62
C LYS A 141 -4.35 1.22 3.27
N PRO A 142 -3.99 2.36 2.66
CA PRO A 142 -3.14 3.33 3.32
C PRO A 142 -3.80 3.82 4.61
N GLY A 143 -2.99 3.99 5.65
CA GLY A 143 -3.44 4.60 6.89
C GLY A 143 -3.69 6.09 6.70
N THR A 144 -4.29 6.74 7.70
CA THR A 144 -4.36 8.19 7.75
C THR A 144 -3.03 8.75 8.27
N PRO A 145 -2.38 9.69 7.58
CA PRO A 145 -1.27 10.49 8.10
C PRO A 145 -1.62 11.06 9.46
N ARG A 146 -0.74 10.81 10.42
CA ARG A 146 -0.84 11.38 11.78
C ARG A 146 0.17 12.49 11.93
N GLY A 147 -0.14 13.43 12.81
CA GLY A 147 0.84 14.42 13.25
C GLY A 147 2.09 13.74 13.83
N VAL A 148 3.21 14.46 13.79
CA VAL A 148 4.48 13.97 14.34
C VAL A 148 4.31 13.68 15.82
N GLN A 149 4.38 12.41 16.19
CA GLN A 149 4.63 12.03 17.58
C GLN A 149 6.13 12.16 17.82
N ARG A 150 6.56 12.71 18.95
CA ARG A 150 7.98 12.84 19.25
C ARG A 150 8.43 11.61 20.01
N SER A 151 9.53 10.99 19.59
CA SER A 151 10.10 9.90 20.39
C SER A 151 10.78 10.50 21.61
N THR A 152 10.70 9.83 22.74
CA THR A 152 11.65 10.02 23.82
C THR A 152 12.97 9.33 23.43
N GLY A 153 14.04 10.10 23.18
CA GLY A 153 15.40 9.56 22.97
C GLY A 153 16.06 9.84 21.62
N TYR A 154 17.30 9.38 21.48
CA TYR A 154 18.14 9.58 20.29
C TYR A 154 17.66 8.70 19.11
N PRO A 155 17.33 9.26 17.94
CA PRO A 155 16.90 8.48 16.79
C PRO A 155 18.03 7.62 16.23
N ALA A 156 17.78 6.35 15.93
CA ALA A 156 18.74 5.49 15.22
C ALA A 156 18.83 5.80 13.71
N ASP A 157 17.89 6.58 13.19
CA ASP A 157 17.70 6.87 11.77
C ASP A 157 18.11 8.30 11.39
N LEU A 158 19.13 8.85 12.06
CA LEU A 158 19.68 10.17 11.74
C LEU A 158 20.37 10.17 10.39
N ARG A 159 20.02 11.15 9.55
CA ARG A 159 20.56 11.32 8.20
C ARG A 159 20.76 12.80 7.89
N SER A 160 21.62 13.09 6.92
CA SER A 160 21.80 14.44 6.39
C SER A 160 20.57 14.86 5.60
N MET A 161 20.34 16.17 5.49
CA MET A 161 19.22 16.71 4.70
C MET A 161 19.31 16.37 3.21
N SER A 162 20.53 16.27 2.65
CA SER A 162 20.74 15.85 1.26
C SER A 162 20.31 14.39 1.05
N PHE A 163 20.75 13.49 1.95
CA PHE A 163 20.32 12.08 1.91
C PHE A 163 18.80 11.96 1.98
N ILE A 164 18.15 12.73 2.86
CA ILE A 164 16.69 12.66 3.01
C ILE A 164 15.99 13.17 1.74
N ALA A 165 16.49 14.23 1.11
CA ALA A 165 15.95 14.73 -0.15
C ALA A 165 16.06 13.68 -1.27
N ASP A 166 17.23 13.06 -1.42
CA ASP A 166 17.46 12.00 -2.41
C ASP A 166 16.58 10.78 -2.14
N PHE A 167 16.45 10.41 -0.87
CA PHE A 167 15.59 9.32 -0.43
C PHE A 167 14.12 9.56 -0.80
N LEU A 168 13.60 10.77 -0.55
CA LEU A 168 12.24 11.14 -0.92
C LEU A 168 12.06 11.24 -2.45
N ALA A 169 13.07 11.72 -3.18
CA ALA A 169 13.06 11.72 -4.64
C ALA A 169 12.95 10.29 -5.22
N GLN A 170 13.69 9.33 -4.67
CA GLN A 170 13.61 7.91 -5.05
C GLN A 170 12.26 7.26 -4.72
N SER A 171 11.41 7.91 -3.91
CA SER A 171 10.04 7.47 -3.63
C SER A 171 8.98 8.08 -4.54
N GLY A 172 9.38 8.87 -5.54
CA GLY A 172 8.46 9.60 -6.43
C GLY A 172 7.92 10.91 -5.85
N HIS A 173 8.35 11.28 -4.63
CA HIS A 173 7.92 12.50 -3.95
C HIS A 173 9.11 13.41 -3.69
N ALA A 174 9.73 13.91 -4.77
CA ALA A 174 10.89 14.78 -4.66
C ALA A 174 10.54 16.06 -3.88
N VAL A 175 11.29 16.31 -2.80
CA VAL A 175 11.17 17.53 -2.00
C VAL A 175 12.52 18.22 -1.96
N PRO A 176 12.62 19.48 -2.42
CA PRO A 176 13.87 20.23 -2.36
C PRO A 176 14.39 20.33 -0.93
N GLN A 177 15.71 20.26 -0.76
CA GLN A 177 16.37 20.35 0.55
C GLN A 177 15.97 21.61 1.34
N ALA A 178 15.79 22.74 0.64
CA ALA A 178 15.33 24.00 1.26
C ALA A 178 13.92 23.87 1.87
N THR A 179 13.02 23.15 1.20
CA THR A 179 11.67 22.88 1.69
C THR A 179 11.70 21.97 2.92
N LEU A 180 12.52 20.91 2.90
CA LEU A 180 12.72 20.04 4.07
C LEU A 180 13.27 20.81 5.26
N THR A 181 14.23 21.69 5.03
CA THR A 181 14.80 22.55 6.08
C THR A 181 13.74 23.49 6.66
N ARG A 182 12.91 24.10 5.81
CA ARG A 182 11.79 24.94 6.25
C ARG A 182 10.78 24.15 7.08
N TRP A 183 10.43 22.95 6.65
CA TRP A 183 9.53 22.06 7.39
C TRP A 183 10.11 21.62 8.73
N ALA A 184 11.40 21.28 8.78
CA ALA A 184 12.07 20.95 10.03
C ALA A 184 11.98 22.09 11.05
N LYS A 185 12.17 23.34 10.61
CA LYS A 185 11.98 24.53 11.45
C LYS A 185 10.52 24.73 11.86
N LEU A 186 9.59 24.70 10.90
CA LEU A 186 8.15 24.92 11.15
C LEU A 186 7.58 23.92 12.17
N HIS A 187 8.00 22.66 12.10
CA HIS A 187 7.53 21.60 12.99
C HIS A 187 8.42 21.40 14.23
N ASN A 188 9.40 22.28 14.44
CA ASN A 188 10.35 22.24 15.55
C ASN A 188 11.01 20.85 15.71
N LEU A 189 11.51 20.29 14.60
CA LEU A 189 12.17 19.00 14.60
C LEU A 189 13.59 19.13 15.20
N PRO A 190 13.99 18.20 16.09
CA PRO A 190 15.32 18.23 16.67
C PRO A 190 16.38 17.99 15.59
N SER A 191 17.45 18.79 15.67
CA SER A 191 18.65 18.57 14.89
C SER A 191 19.75 18.05 15.80
N HIS A 192 20.52 17.09 15.29
CA HIS A 192 21.58 16.41 16.03
C HIS A 192 22.90 16.78 15.37
N LYS A 193 23.86 17.30 16.15
CA LYS A 193 25.23 17.47 15.69
C LYS A 193 25.97 16.15 15.88
N VAL A 194 26.72 15.74 14.88
CA VAL A 194 27.69 14.65 15.00
C VAL A 194 29.06 15.29 15.19
N ASP A 195 29.82 14.79 16.17
CA ASP A 195 31.14 15.32 16.48
C ASP A 195 32.03 15.30 15.24
N GLY A 196 32.65 16.45 14.94
CA GLY A 196 33.51 16.63 13.77
C GLY A 196 32.79 16.99 12.46
N GLU A 197 31.47 16.86 12.38
CA GLU A 197 30.71 17.29 11.22
C GLU A 197 30.09 18.69 11.41
N ARG A 198 30.20 19.54 10.39
CA ARG A 198 29.48 20.83 10.36
C ARG A 198 27.98 20.66 10.08
N ALA A 199 27.55 19.48 9.64
CA ALA A 199 26.19 19.23 9.20
C ALA A 199 25.29 18.81 10.38
N HIS A 200 24.10 19.38 10.41
CA HIS A 200 23.03 18.91 11.28
C HIS A 200 22.38 17.67 10.68
N LEU A 201 22.24 16.61 11.48
CA LEU A 201 21.46 15.43 11.13
C LEU A 201 20.04 15.54 11.67
N TYR A 202 19.12 14.91 10.96
CA TYR A 202 17.70 14.88 11.31
C TYR A 202 17.19 13.45 11.26
N SER A 203 16.19 13.15 12.09
CA SER A 203 15.53 11.85 12.05
C SER A 203 14.74 11.71 10.76
N LEU A 204 15.09 10.69 9.97
CA LEU A 204 14.39 10.39 8.72
C LEU A 204 12.90 10.10 8.96
N SER A 205 12.56 9.39 10.03
CA SER A 205 11.17 9.10 10.41
C SER A 205 10.36 10.35 10.76
N ASP A 206 10.93 11.31 11.49
CA ASP A 206 10.23 12.55 11.83
C ASP A 206 9.99 13.39 10.57
N ILE A 207 10.98 13.51 9.68
CA ILE A 207 10.83 14.22 8.40
C ILE A 207 9.81 13.53 7.50
N ALA A 208 9.87 12.20 7.37
CA ALA A 208 8.89 11.45 6.58
C ALA A 208 7.46 11.64 7.11
N THR A 209 7.29 11.78 8.42
CA THR A 209 5.98 12.07 9.04
C THR A 209 5.48 13.46 8.67
N VAL A 210 6.35 14.49 8.77
CA VAL A 210 6.00 15.84 8.34
C VAL A 210 5.66 15.87 6.85
N HIS A 211 6.48 15.24 6.01
CA HIS A 211 6.26 15.18 4.58
C HIS A 211 4.89 14.58 4.23
N ALA A 212 4.54 13.44 4.85
CA ALA A 212 3.24 12.82 4.64
C ALA A 212 2.06 13.72 5.05
N ALA A 213 2.18 14.43 6.18
CA ALA A 213 1.17 15.38 6.61
C ALA A 213 1.05 16.58 5.65
N GLN A 214 2.17 17.07 5.11
CA GLN A 214 2.19 18.18 4.15
C GLN A 214 1.60 17.79 2.78
N LEU A 215 1.91 16.58 2.29
CA LEU A 215 1.30 16.04 1.08
C LEU A 215 -0.22 15.94 1.23
N ALA A 216 -0.69 15.34 2.33
CA ALA A 216 -2.13 15.22 2.60
C ALA A 216 -2.83 16.58 2.66
N ALA A 217 -2.17 17.60 3.23
CA ALA A 217 -2.71 18.96 3.30
C ALA A 217 -2.74 19.67 1.94
N ARG A 218 -1.68 19.54 1.13
CA ARG A 218 -1.56 20.23 -0.17
C ARG A 218 -2.46 19.64 -1.23
N GLU A 219 -2.49 18.32 -1.31
CA GLU A 219 -3.21 17.62 -2.39
C GLU A 219 -4.69 17.44 -2.04
N GLY A 220 -5.12 17.78 -0.81
CA GLY A 220 -6.47 17.51 -0.31
C GLY A 220 -6.79 16.01 -0.26
N GLN A 221 -5.78 15.18 -0.51
CA GLN A 221 -5.91 13.81 -0.93
C GLN A 221 -4.96 12.99 -0.07
N LEU A 222 -5.57 12.20 0.80
CA LEU A 222 -4.94 11.05 1.45
C LEU A 222 -4.50 10.09 0.33
N CYS A 223 -3.25 10.18 -0.07
CA CYS A 223 -2.45 9.12 -0.67
C CYS A 223 -3.22 8.10 -1.54
N GLY A 224 -3.34 8.36 -2.84
CA GLY A 224 -3.83 7.42 -3.86
C GLY A 224 -5.15 7.84 -4.52
N ASP A 225 -5.02 8.44 -5.70
CA ASP A 225 -6.05 8.80 -6.69
C ASP A 225 -7.41 8.11 -6.55
N GLY A 226 -8.48 8.89 -6.34
CA GLY A 226 -9.85 8.39 -6.53
C GLY A 226 -10.27 7.29 -5.57
N ALA A 227 -10.15 7.52 -4.25
CA ALA A 227 -10.80 6.70 -3.23
C ALA A 227 -12.33 6.78 -3.39
N ARG A 228 -12.84 6.03 -4.36
CA ARG A 228 -14.24 5.73 -4.51
C ARG A 228 -14.62 4.80 -3.35
N PRO A 229 -15.85 4.86 -2.83
CA PRO A 229 -16.36 3.88 -1.88
C PRO A 229 -15.97 2.46 -2.33
N ALA A 230 -15.65 1.57 -1.38
CA ALA A 230 -15.24 0.19 -1.72
C ALA A 230 -16.29 -0.56 -2.56
N CYS A 231 -17.52 -0.06 -2.57
CA CYS A 231 -18.69 -0.50 -3.33
C CYS A 231 -18.86 0.17 -4.71
N SER A 232 -17.99 1.09 -5.13
CA SER A 232 -18.12 1.75 -6.44
C SER A 232 -17.88 0.78 -7.58
N GLY A 233 -18.80 0.80 -8.55
CA GLY A 233 -18.83 -0.18 -9.64
C GLY A 233 -19.50 -1.52 -9.27
N LEU A 234 -19.96 -1.68 -8.02
CA LEU A 234 -20.60 -2.91 -7.54
C LEU A 234 -22.11 -2.73 -7.30
N ALA A 235 -22.78 -1.89 -8.10
CA ALA A 235 -24.18 -1.54 -7.85
C ALA A 235 -25.08 -2.78 -7.70
N ASP A 236 -24.85 -3.82 -8.51
CA ASP A 236 -25.63 -5.07 -8.50
C ASP A 236 -25.53 -5.87 -7.18
N LEU A 237 -24.43 -5.69 -6.44
CA LEU A 237 -24.26 -6.31 -5.11
C LEU A 237 -25.05 -5.54 -4.04
N PHE A 238 -25.19 -4.23 -4.20
CA PHE A 238 -25.79 -3.33 -3.20
C PHE A 238 -27.26 -3.04 -3.45
N TYR A 239 -27.72 -3.10 -4.70
CA TYR A 239 -29.09 -2.89 -5.12
C TYR A 239 -29.61 -4.16 -5.78
N ASN A 240 -30.26 -5.02 -5.01
CA ASN A 240 -31.23 -5.92 -5.62
C ASN A 240 -32.42 -5.04 -5.99
N THR A 241 -32.75 -4.93 -7.27
CA THR A 241 -34.05 -4.39 -7.68
C THR A 241 -35.09 -5.40 -7.21
N ASP A 242 -35.79 -5.07 -6.13
CA ASP A 242 -36.89 -5.89 -5.58
C ASP A 242 -37.91 -6.26 -6.69
N ASP A 243 -38.00 -5.47 -7.75
CA ASP A 243 -38.93 -5.62 -8.87
C ASP A 243 -38.51 -6.67 -9.94
N GLN A 244 -37.23 -7.10 -10.00
CA GLN A 244 -36.76 -8.17 -10.90
C GLN A 244 -36.62 -9.53 -10.17
N ALA A 245 -36.80 -9.54 -8.85
CA ALA A 245 -36.60 -10.70 -8.00
C ALA A 245 -37.85 -11.59 -7.84
N GLY A 246 -38.75 -11.59 -8.83
CA GLY A 246 -40.00 -12.36 -8.81
C GLY A 246 -39.86 -13.89 -8.67
N ALA A 247 -38.64 -14.43 -8.66
CA ALA A 247 -38.37 -15.85 -8.40
C ALA A 247 -36.93 -16.14 -7.91
N MET A 248 -36.21 -15.16 -7.34
CA MET A 248 -34.81 -15.38 -6.95
C MET A 248 -34.72 -16.14 -5.61
N ASP A 249 -33.80 -17.12 -5.55
CA ASP A 249 -33.48 -17.89 -4.35
C ASP A 249 -33.12 -16.97 -3.18
N GLN A 250 -33.96 -17.00 -2.13
CA GLN A 250 -33.76 -16.21 -0.91
C GLN A 250 -32.38 -16.45 -0.27
N SER A 251 -31.80 -17.63 -0.46
CA SER A 251 -30.47 -17.96 0.03
C SER A 251 -29.39 -17.10 -0.63
N LEU A 252 -29.50 -16.86 -1.94
CA LEU A 252 -28.55 -16.07 -2.71
C LEU A 252 -28.65 -14.59 -2.37
N ALA A 253 -29.87 -14.09 -2.15
CA ALA A 253 -30.10 -12.72 -1.69
C ALA A 253 -29.46 -12.47 -0.31
N ARG A 254 -29.62 -13.40 0.64
CA ARG A 254 -28.99 -13.31 1.97
C ARG A 254 -27.47 -13.28 1.87
N ARG A 255 -26.88 -14.18 1.08
CA ARG A 255 -25.43 -14.24 0.87
C ARG A 255 -24.88 -12.96 0.26
N ARG A 256 -25.59 -12.35 -0.70
CA ARG A 256 -25.19 -11.04 -1.28
C ARG A 256 -25.21 -9.92 -0.24
N ILE A 257 -26.24 -9.89 0.62
CA ILE A 257 -26.34 -8.90 1.70
C ILE A 257 -25.17 -9.05 2.69
N GLU A 258 -24.81 -10.28 3.06
CA GLU A 258 -23.66 -10.56 3.92
C GLU A 258 -22.36 -10.05 3.28
N VAL A 259 -22.10 -10.39 2.02
CA VAL A 259 -20.91 -9.91 1.30
C VAL A 259 -20.89 -8.37 1.18
N ALA A 260 -22.05 -7.75 0.92
CA ALA A 260 -22.17 -6.30 0.86
C ALA A 260 -21.88 -5.63 2.22
N LYS A 261 -22.35 -6.24 3.31
CA LYS A 261 -22.11 -5.78 4.68
C LYS A 261 -20.65 -5.93 5.08
N ASP A 262 -20.04 -7.06 4.77
CA ASP A 262 -18.62 -7.30 5.01
C ASP A 262 -17.77 -6.27 4.27
N LEU A 263 -18.07 -6.03 2.98
CA LEU A 263 -17.41 -5.00 2.19
C LEU A 263 -17.61 -3.58 2.74
N CYS A 264 -18.81 -3.28 3.27
CA CYS A 264 -19.06 -2.03 3.97
C CYS A 264 -18.30 -1.92 5.29
N SER A 265 -18.15 -3.01 6.05
CA SER A 265 -17.46 -3.02 7.34
C SER A 265 -15.99 -2.63 7.21
N GLU A 266 -15.39 -2.92 6.05
CA GLU A 266 -14.03 -2.55 5.70
C GLU A 266 -13.94 -1.18 5.00
N CYS A 267 -15.06 -0.54 4.65
CA CYS A 267 -15.08 0.69 3.86
C CYS A 267 -14.69 1.92 4.70
N PRO A 268 -13.68 2.72 4.29
CA PRO A 268 -13.27 3.91 5.05
C PRO A 268 -14.34 5.01 5.05
N PHE A 269 -15.32 4.92 4.16
CA PHE A 269 -16.45 5.83 4.08
C PHE A 269 -17.69 5.33 4.82
N ILE A 270 -17.58 4.30 5.69
CA ILE A 270 -18.76 3.71 6.35
C ILE A 270 -19.53 4.73 7.16
N ASP A 271 -18.87 5.56 7.97
CA ASP A 271 -19.52 6.57 8.81
C ASP A 271 -20.21 7.68 8.00
N PRO A 272 -19.53 8.36 7.04
CA PRO A 272 -20.20 9.36 6.21
C PRO A 272 -21.29 8.74 5.32
N CYS A 273 -21.09 7.52 4.81
CA CYS A 273 -22.11 6.80 4.03
C CYS A 273 -23.32 6.44 4.89
N ARG A 274 -23.12 5.97 6.12
CA ARG A 274 -24.18 5.65 7.08
C ARG A 274 -24.95 6.90 7.48
N ALA A 275 -24.25 7.99 7.80
CA ALA A 275 -24.88 9.26 8.10
C ALA A 275 -25.74 9.76 6.92
N ALA A 276 -25.21 9.69 5.69
CA ALA A 276 -25.95 10.07 4.49
C ALA A 276 -27.16 9.16 4.24
N ALA A 277 -27.04 7.84 4.45
CA ALA A 277 -28.12 6.89 4.27
C ALA A 277 -29.26 7.11 5.28
N LEU A 278 -28.93 7.54 6.50
CA LEU A 278 -29.90 7.82 7.56
C LEU A 278 -30.58 9.21 7.45
N LYS A 279 -30.14 10.10 6.55
CA LYS A 279 -30.82 11.39 6.35
C LYS A 279 -32.28 11.20 5.91
N PRO A 280 -33.19 12.11 6.31
CA PRO A 280 -34.53 12.19 5.74
C PRO A 280 -34.44 12.40 4.22
N ASN A 281 -35.29 11.73 3.45
CA ASN A 281 -35.35 11.85 1.97
C ASN A 281 -34.05 11.51 1.22
N SER A 282 -33.16 10.69 1.79
CA SER A 282 -31.99 10.22 1.06
C SER A 282 -32.41 9.36 -0.14
N LYS A 283 -31.86 9.63 -1.34
CA LYS A 283 -32.08 8.79 -2.54
C LYS A 283 -31.62 7.33 -2.34
N HIS A 284 -30.69 7.10 -1.40
CA HIS A 284 -30.22 5.79 -0.97
C HIS A 284 -31.15 5.11 0.06
N GLY A 285 -32.26 5.75 0.44
CA GLY A 285 -33.09 5.34 1.58
C GLY A 285 -34.03 4.18 1.30
N GLN A 286 -34.42 3.94 0.04
CA GLN A 286 -35.57 3.09 -0.26
C GLN A 286 -35.21 1.60 -0.43
N HIS A 287 -34.07 1.27 -1.05
CA HIS A 287 -33.68 -0.11 -1.36
C HIS A 287 -32.21 -0.39 -1.03
N GLY A 288 -31.83 -1.67 -1.01
CA GLY A 288 -30.43 -2.11 -0.96
C GLY A 288 -29.68 -1.91 0.37
N VAL A 289 -28.37 -2.19 0.32
CA VAL A 289 -27.41 -2.00 1.43
C VAL A 289 -26.69 -0.66 1.26
N ALA A 290 -26.64 0.15 2.31
CA ALA A 290 -25.93 1.43 2.34
C ALA A 290 -25.39 1.70 3.75
N GLY A 291 -24.14 2.13 3.86
CA GLY A 291 -23.49 2.38 5.16
C GLY A 291 -23.39 1.15 6.07
N GLY A 292 -23.33 -0.06 5.48
CA GLY A 292 -23.36 -1.34 6.19
C GLY A 292 -24.73 -1.74 6.74
N LEU A 293 -25.81 -1.06 6.31
CA LEU A 293 -27.18 -1.31 6.77
C LEU A 293 -28.08 -1.63 5.58
N THR A 294 -28.94 -2.62 5.74
CA THR A 294 -30.07 -2.90 4.82
C THR A 294 -31.13 -1.81 4.92
N ALA A 295 -32.02 -1.71 3.92
CA ALA A 295 -33.15 -0.79 3.95
C ALA A 295 -34.05 -0.98 5.19
N ARG A 296 -34.27 -2.23 5.62
CA ARG A 296 -35.02 -2.55 6.85
C ARG A 296 -34.33 -2.00 8.10
N GLU A 297 -33.04 -2.28 8.28
CA GLU A 297 -32.28 -1.79 9.44
C GLU A 297 -32.24 -0.26 9.50
N ARG A 298 -32.15 0.42 8.35
CA ARG A 298 -32.21 1.89 8.28
C ARG A 298 -33.57 2.43 8.73
N ARG A 299 -34.68 1.77 8.37
CA ARG A 299 -36.03 2.14 8.84
C ARG A 299 -36.15 1.95 10.34
N ASP A 300 -35.73 0.80 10.86
CA ASP A 300 -35.78 0.49 12.30
C ASP A 300 -35.01 1.53 13.14
N ILE A 301 -33.84 1.99 12.67
CA ILE A 301 -33.05 3.04 13.33
C ILE A 301 -33.76 4.40 13.28
N LYS A 302 -34.38 4.75 12.14
CA LYS A 302 -35.14 6.01 12.00
C LYS A 302 -36.35 6.03 12.93
N ASP A 303 -37.10 4.93 13.01
CA ASP A 303 -38.30 4.81 13.85
C ASP A 303 -37.97 4.85 15.34
N ARG A 304 -36.82 4.31 15.74
CA ARG A 304 -36.32 4.43 17.12
C ARG A 304 -35.91 5.86 17.45
N THR A 305 -35.14 6.49 16.57
CA THR A 305 -34.67 7.87 16.78
C THR A 305 -35.84 8.86 16.82
N GLY A 306 -36.84 8.66 15.95
CA GLY A 306 -38.05 9.50 15.92
C GLY A 306 -38.96 9.33 17.14
N ARG A 307 -39.03 8.12 17.72
CA ARG A 307 -39.76 7.88 18.98
C ARG A 307 -39.09 8.53 20.19
N ASN A 308 -37.77 8.54 20.24
CA ASN A 308 -37.02 9.16 21.34
C ASN A 308 -37.01 10.71 21.27
N ALA A 309 -37.32 11.29 20.12
CA ALA A 309 -37.38 12.73 19.92
C ALA A 309 -38.77 13.34 20.19
N ARG A 310 -39.79 12.50 20.41
CA ARG A 310 -41.15 12.89 20.81
C ARG A 310 -41.33 12.71 22.30
#